data_AF-A0A812VVA5-F1
#
_entry.id   AF-A0A812VVA5-F1
#
_cell.length_a   1.000
_cell.length_b   1.000
_cell.length_c   1.000
_cell.angle_alpha   90.00
_cell.angle_beta   90.00
_cell.angle_gamma   90.00
#
_symmetry.space_group_name_H-M   'P 1'
#
loop_
_entity.id
_entity.type
_entity.pdbx_description
1 polymer ?
#
loop_
_entity_poly.entity_id
_entity_poly.type
_entity_poly.pdbx_seq_one_letter_code
_entity_poly.pdbx_strand_id
1 'polypeptide(L)'
;MYKKKTDFPKLRGKAAEIKDMAAAVRAMWGHFGVPGQDFQEIGLLLDLTCKFEEILEEWPIADGYFCLPAEAADRLKTNFRDFACLYVMVGDRFRSEDRRAFNPTEKMHACEHIVMLSHLIHPGLTSCWRGEDRNEWSPAL
;
A
#
# COMPACT_ATOMS: atom_id res chain seq x y z
N MET A 1 -35.90 8.33 -3.50
CA MET A 1 -35.44 7.08 -2.83
C MET A 1 -33.93 7.01 -2.92
N TYR A 2 -33.21 7.12 -1.79
CA TYR A 2 -31.74 7.09 -1.77
C TYR A 2 -31.26 5.66 -2.02
N LYS A 3 -30.73 5.37 -3.22
CA LYS A 3 -30.08 4.08 -3.49
C LYS A 3 -28.69 4.11 -2.86
N LYS A 4 -28.49 3.30 -1.81
CA LYS A 4 -27.16 3.09 -1.22
C LYS A 4 -26.25 2.56 -2.32
N LYS A 5 -25.13 3.25 -2.60
CA LYS A 5 -24.14 2.76 -3.57
C LYS A 5 -23.60 1.42 -3.06
N THR A 6 -23.70 0.38 -3.89
CA THR A 6 -23.21 -1.00 -3.63
C THR A 6 -21.77 -1.21 -4.11
N ASP A 7 -21.07 -0.12 -4.40
CA ASP A 7 -19.68 -0.14 -4.84
C ASP A 7 -18.73 -0.26 -3.63
N PHE A 8 -17.46 -0.57 -3.87
CA PHE A 8 -16.46 -0.68 -2.81
C PHE A 8 -16.35 0.62 -1.99
N PRO A 9 -16.01 0.55 -0.69
CA PRO A 9 -15.75 1.73 0.11
C PRO A 9 -14.62 2.53 -0.55
N LYS A 10 -14.93 3.75 -1.00
CA LYS A 10 -13.93 4.67 -1.53
C LYS A 10 -13.42 5.51 -0.38
N LEU A 11 -12.12 5.42 -0.10
CA LEU A 11 -11.46 6.39 0.76
C LEU A 11 -11.65 7.78 0.13
N ARG A 12 -12.22 8.71 0.90
CA ARG A 12 -12.39 10.10 0.49
C ARG A 12 -11.46 10.96 1.33
N GLY A 13 -10.80 11.93 0.68
CA GLY A 13 -9.96 12.92 1.34
C GLY A 13 -8.48 12.57 1.35
N LYS A 14 -7.72 13.40 2.07
CA LYS A 14 -6.25 13.45 2.11
C LYS A 14 -5.61 12.39 3.01
N ALA A 15 -6.35 11.40 3.48
CA ALA A 15 -5.83 10.41 4.43
C ALA A 15 -4.67 9.57 3.83
N ALA A 16 -4.66 9.38 2.50
CA ALA A 16 -3.55 8.76 1.80
C ALA A 16 -2.26 9.61 1.81
N GLU A 17 -2.31 10.88 2.20
CA GLU A 17 -1.15 11.78 2.30
C GLU A 17 -0.48 11.73 3.68
N ILE A 18 -1.07 11.03 4.65
CA ILE A 18 -0.50 10.90 5.99
C ILE A 18 0.64 9.88 5.92
N LYS A 19 1.87 10.39 5.89
CA LYS A 19 3.09 9.57 6.03
C LYS A 19 3.07 8.83 7.38
N ASP A 20 3.65 7.63 7.42
CA ASP A 20 3.90 6.84 8.63
C ASP A 20 2.63 6.39 9.36
N MET A 21 1.53 6.27 8.61
CA MET A 21 0.24 5.85 9.16
C MET A 21 0.17 4.33 9.35
N ALA A 22 0.96 3.52 8.63
CA ALA A 22 0.84 2.06 8.65
C ALA A 22 1.06 1.49 10.06
N ALA A 23 2.12 1.91 10.74
CA ALA A 23 2.42 1.46 12.11
C ALA A 23 1.31 1.82 13.11
N ALA A 24 0.76 3.04 13.03
CA ALA A 24 -0.33 3.47 13.88
C ALA A 24 -1.61 2.65 13.63
N VAL A 25 -1.96 2.39 12.37
CA VAL A 25 -3.11 1.55 12.00
C VAL A 25 -2.90 0.12 12.47
N ARG A 26 -1.69 -0.42 12.34
CA ARG A 26 -1.34 -1.75 12.83
C ARG A 26 -1.48 -1.89 14.34
N ALA A 27 -1.06 -0.87 15.10
CA ALA A 27 -1.19 -0.82 16.55
C ALA A 27 -2.67 -0.74 16.96
N MET A 28 -3.46 0.12 16.31
CA MET A 28 -4.91 0.20 16.55
C MET A 28 -5.61 -1.11 16.23
N TRP A 29 -5.27 -1.75 15.12
CA TRP A 29 -5.82 -3.06 14.75
C TRP A 29 -5.52 -4.10 15.84
N GLY A 30 -4.29 -4.16 16.34
CA GLY A 30 -3.90 -5.07 17.41
C GLY A 30 -4.60 -4.80 18.75
N HIS A 31 -4.98 -3.55 19.03
CA HIS A 31 -5.62 -3.17 20.29
C HIS A 31 -7.15 -3.32 20.26
N PHE A 32 -7.79 -2.97 19.16
CA PHE A 32 -9.25 -2.91 19.04
C PHE A 32 -9.88 -4.04 18.22
N GLY A 33 -9.08 -4.80 17.48
CA GLY A 33 -9.59 -5.85 16.61
C GLY A 33 -10.09 -7.06 17.40
N VAL A 34 -11.12 -7.72 16.86
CA VAL A 34 -11.72 -8.91 17.45
C VAL A 34 -11.00 -10.14 16.91
N PRO A 35 -10.50 -11.07 17.75
CA PRO A 35 -9.81 -12.27 17.29
C PRO A 35 -10.64 -13.10 16.30
N GLY A 36 -9.99 -13.53 15.22
CA GLY A 36 -10.59 -14.31 14.15
C GLY A 36 -9.66 -14.39 12.94
N GLN A 37 -10.09 -15.10 11.89
CA GLN A 37 -9.30 -15.23 10.66
C GLN A 37 -9.05 -13.86 9.99
N ASP A 38 -10.08 -13.02 9.89
CA ASP A 38 -9.95 -11.65 9.37
C ASP A 38 -8.93 -10.83 10.14
N PHE A 39 -8.92 -10.95 11.47
CA PHE A 39 -7.98 -10.24 12.32
C PHE A 39 -6.54 -10.61 12.03
N GLN A 40 -6.26 -11.90 11.86
CA GLN A 40 -4.92 -12.41 11.56
C GLN A 40 -4.47 -12.01 10.15
N GLU A 41 -5.30 -12.22 9.14
CA GLU A 41 -4.94 -11.95 7.74
C GLU A 41 -4.78 -10.45 7.46
N ILE A 42 -5.68 -9.61 7.98
CA ILE A 42 -5.57 -8.15 7.87
C ILE A 42 -4.40 -7.64 8.72
N GLY A 43 -4.18 -8.24 9.90
CA GLY A 43 -3.01 -7.94 10.73
C GLY A 43 -1.71 -8.19 9.97
N LEU A 44 -1.61 -9.30 9.25
CA LEU A 44 -0.45 -9.63 8.42
C LEU A 44 -0.31 -8.68 7.22
N LEU A 45 -1.41 -8.29 6.56
CA LEU A 45 -1.37 -7.27 5.51
C LEU A 45 -0.80 -5.93 6.03
N LEU A 46 -1.22 -5.54 7.23
CA LEU A 46 -0.73 -4.32 7.88
C LEU A 46 0.75 -4.46 8.28
N ASP A 47 1.18 -5.61 8.79
CA ASP A 47 2.60 -5.89 9.09
C ASP A 47 3.47 -5.80 7.83
N LEU A 48 3.01 -6.35 6.71
CA LEU A 48 3.68 -6.23 5.41
C LEU A 48 3.72 -4.77 4.93
N THR A 49 2.69 -3.97 5.25
CA THR A 49 2.68 -2.55 4.93
C THR A 49 3.72 -1.77 5.74
N CYS A 50 3.83 -2.03 7.04
CA CYS A 50 4.88 -1.44 7.88
C CYS A 50 6.28 -1.75 7.34
N LYS A 51 6.53 -2.99 6.90
CA LYS A 51 7.80 -3.38 6.29
C LYS A 51 8.15 -2.60 5.02
N PHE A 52 7.15 -2.15 4.24
CA PHE A 52 7.43 -1.26 3.12
C PHE A 52 8.00 0.07 3.60
N GLU A 53 7.36 0.67 4.61
CA GLU A 53 7.82 1.94 5.20
C GLU A 53 9.23 1.77 5.78
N GLU A 54 9.47 0.72 6.57
CA GLU A 54 10.78 0.42 7.16
C GLU A 54 11.89 0.32 6.10
N ILE A 55 11.68 -0.43 5.01
CA ILE A 55 12.68 -0.57 3.94
C ILE A 55 12.96 0.78 3.25
N LEU A 56 11.93 1.60 3.04
CA LEU A 56 12.10 2.92 2.40
C LEU A 56 12.75 3.94 3.35
N GLU A 57 12.54 3.81 4.66
CA GLU A 57 13.16 4.65 5.68
C GLU A 57 14.61 4.28 5.97
N GLU A 58 15.00 3.01 5.78
CA GLU A 58 16.41 2.58 5.83
C GLU A 58 17.26 3.28 4.74
N TRP A 59 16.65 3.69 3.62
CA TRP A 59 17.34 4.23 2.44
C TRP A 59 16.69 5.53 1.94
N PRO A 60 16.66 6.60 2.75
CA PRO A 60 15.81 7.76 2.46
C PRO A 60 16.38 8.63 1.33
N ILE A 61 15.50 9.22 0.53
CA ILE A 61 15.87 10.16 -0.55
C ILE A 61 16.66 11.37 0.01
N ALA A 62 16.36 11.79 1.25
CA ALA A 62 17.04 12.92 1.90
C ALA A 62 18.55 12.69 2.07
N ASP A 63 18.97 11.42 2.16
CA ASP A 63 20.38 11.02 2.27
C ASP A 63 21.03 10.77 0.89
N GLY A 64 20.32 11.08 -0.21
CA GLY A 64 20.83 10.97 -1.58
C GLY A 64 20.53 9.63 -2.26
N TYR A 65 19.70 8.77 -1.68
CA TYR A 65 19.29 7.51 -2.30
C TYR A 65 18.23 7.74 -3.39
N PHE A 66 18.67 7.85 -4.65
CA PHE A 66 17.80 7.96 -5.81
C PHE A 66 17.29 6.61 -6.34
N CYS A 67 17.81 5.51 -5.82
CA CYS A 67 17.38 4.14 -6.04
C CYS A 67 17.71 3.30 -4.79
N LEU A 68 17.05 2.16 -4.61
CA LEU A 68 17.38 1.23 -3.53
C LEU A 68 18.61 0.40 -3.91
N PRO A 69 19.51 0.11 -2.95
CA PRO A 69 20.53 -0.92 -3.13
C PRO A 69 19.91 -2.26 -3.54
N ALA A 70 20.65 -3.10 -4.28
CA ALA A 70 20.11 -4.35 -4.83
C ALA A 70 19.46 -5.25 -3.76
N GLU A 71 20.10 -5.40 -2.60
CA GLU A 71 19.56 -6.17 -1.48
C GLU A 71 18.23 -5.60 -0.95
N ALA A 72 18.16 -4.27 -0.76
CA ALA A 72 16.95 -3.60 -0.29
C ALA A 72 15.82 -3.68 -1.33
N ALA A 73 16.14 -3.55 -2.62
CA ALA A 73 15.20 -3.71 -3.71
C ALA A 73 14.61 -5.13 -3.75
N ASP A 74 15.42 -6.17 -3.54
CA ASP A 74 14.93 -7.56 -3.54
C ASP A 74 14.12 -7.90 -2.28
N ARG A 75 14.49 -7.34 -1.11
CA ARG A 75 13.64 -7.37 0.10
C ARG A 75 12.29 -6.73 -0.19
N LEU A 76 12.26 -5.57 -0.83
CA LEU A 76 11.04 -4.85 -1.17
C LEU A 76 10.15 -5.65 -2.13
N LYS A 77 10.73 -6.24 -3.18
CA LYS A 77 10.02 -7.11 -4.15
C LYS A 77 9.40 -8.32 -3.47
N THR A 78 10.15 -8.99 -2.60
CA THR A 78 9.66 -10.16 -1.86
C THR A 78 8.49 -9.77 -0.96
N ASN A 79 8.63 -8.70 -0.18
CA ASN A 79 7.58 -8.19 0.69
C ASN A 79 6.33 -7.77 -0.11
N PHE A 80 6.52 -7.18 -1.30
CA PHE A 80 5.42 -6.78 -2.17
C PHE A 80 4.68 -7.97 -2.76
N ARG A 81 5.41 -9.00 -3.18
CA ARG A 81 4.81 -10.24 -3.67
C ARG A 81 3.96 -10.91 -2.59
N ASP A 82 4.48 -11.00 -1.36
CA ASP A 82 3.75 -11.58 -0.24
C ASP A 82 2.48 -10.78 0.08
N PHE A 83 2.60 -9.45 0.11
CA PHE A 83 1.46 -8.55 0.27
C PHE A 83 0.43 -8.75 -0.84
N ALA A 84 0.87 -8.79 -2.10
CA ALA A 84 -0.02 -8.88 -3.24
C ALA A 84 -0.79 -10.21 -3.28
N CYS A 85 -0.09 -11.32 -3.04
CA CYS A 85 -0.70 -12.65 -2.92
C CYS A 85 -1.75 -12.66 -1.80
N LEU A 86 -1.38 -12.20 -0.60
CA LEU A 86 -2.30 -12.18 0.53
C LEU A 86 -3.51 -11.27 0.27
N TYR A 87 -3.29 -10.09 -0.33
CA TYR A 87 -4.35 -9.14 -0.64
C TYR A 87 -5.40 -9.75 -1.59
N VAL A 88 -4.95 -10.45 -2.64
CA VAL A 88 -5.83 -11.16 -3.56
C VAL A 88 -6.57 -12.29 -2.86
N MET A 89 -5.88 -13.11 -2.07
CA MET A 89 -6.51 -14.22 -1.32
C MET A 89 -7.60 -13.73 -0.36
N VAL A 90 -7.31 -12.70 0.43
CA VAL A 90 -8.27 -12.07 1.35
C VAL A 90 -9.42 -11.47 0.56
N GLY A 91 -9.14 -10.80 -0.56
CA GLY A 91 -10.16 -10.19 -1.40
C GLY A 91 -11.12 -11.20 -2.03
N ASP A 92 -10.62 -12.34 -2.52
CA ASP A 92 -11.45 -13.39 -3.09
C ASP A 92 -12.32 -14.07 -2.02
N ARG A 93 -11.79 -14.27 -0.80
CA ARG A 93 -12.57 -14.77 0.35
C ARG A 93 -13.68 -13.81 0.75
N PHE A 94 -13.38 -12.52 0.90
CA PHE A 94 -14.41 -11.53 1.21
C PHE A 94 -15.48 -11.50 0.11
N ARG A 95 -15.08 -11.60 -1.16
CA ARG A 95 -16.02 -11.65 -2.28
C ARG A 95 -16.92 -12.89 -2.24
N SER A 96 -16.40 -14.06 -1.85
CA SER A 96 -17.22 -15.29 -1.72
C SER A 96 -18.21 -15.22 -0.57
N GLU A 97 -17.95 -14.39 0.44
CA GLU A 97 -18.85 -14.06 1.56
C GLU A 97 -19.83 -12.89 1.25
N ASP A 98 -19.90 -12.41 0.00
CA ASP A 98 -20.63 -11.21 -0.42
C ASP A 98 -20.23 -9.91 0.34
N ARG A 99 -18.97 -9.87 0.82
CA ARG A 99 -18.37 -8.71 1.48
C ARG A 99 -17.45 -7.99 0.50
N ARG A 100 -17.64 -6.67 0.35
CA ARG A 100 -16.85 -5.83 -0.58
C ARG A 100 -15.90 -4.91 0.19
N ALA A 101 -14.79 -5.45 0.66
CA ALA A 101 -13.78 -4.69 1.42
C ALA A 101 -12.47 -4.48 0.64
N PHE A 102 -12.04 -5.46 -0.16
CA PHE A 102 -10.79 -5.42 -0.91
C PHE A 102 -11.06 -5.41 -2.40
N ASN A 103 -10.36 -4.53 -3.12
CA ASN A 103 -10.47 -4.41 -4.56
C ASN A 103 -9.07 -4.31 -5.15
N PRO A 104 -8.52 -5.38 -5.75
CA PRO A 104 -7.25 -5.26 -6.47
C PRO A 104 -7.47 -4.31 -7.65
N THR A 105 -6.78 -3.17 -7.63
CA THR A 105 -6.96 -2.10 -8.63
C THR A 105 -5.78 -2.04 -9.59
N GLU A 106 -5.93 -1.35 -10.71
CA GLU A 106 -4.83 -1.01 -11.62
C GLU A 106 -3.67 -0.31 -10.89
N LYS A 107 -3.96 0.45 -9.81
CA LYS A 107 -2.93 1.07 -8.96
C LYS A 107 -2.03 0.04 -8.28
N MET A 108 -2.57 -1.10 -7.88
CA MET A 108 -1.78 -2.19 -7.29
C MET A 108 -0.77 -2.75 -8.29
N HIS A 109 -1.18 -2.89 -9.56
CA HIS A 109 -0.27 -3.31 -10.63
C HIS A 109 0.77 -2.23 -10.95
N ALA A 110 0.41 -0.94 -10.92
CA ALA A 110 1.38 0.15 -11.06
C ALA A 110 2.42 0.13 -9.92
N CYS A 111 1.98 -0.11 -8.68
CA CYS A 111 2.88 -0.28 -7.54
C CYS A 111 3.84 -1.47 -7.72
N GLU A 112 3.36 -2.58 -8.30
CA GLU A 112 4.19 -3.74 -8.63
C GLU A 112 5.35 -3.36 -9.55
N HIS A 113 5.07 -2.64 -10.64
CA HIS A 113 6.11 -2.16 -11.56
C HIS A 113 7.12 -1.25 -10.87
N ILE A 114 6.65 -0.33 -10.02
CA ILE A 114 7.53 0.56 -9.25
C ILE A 114 8.46 -0.25 -8.34
N VAL A 115 7.93 -1.26 -7.66
CA VAL A 115 8.72 -2.14 -6.80
C VAL A 115 9.74 -2.95 -7.61
N MET A 116 9.35 -3.47 -8.78
CA MET A 116 10.26 -4.20 -9.66
C MET A 116 11.42 -3.33 -10.15
N LEU A 117 11.15 -2.04 -10.41
CA LEU A 117 12.11 -1.05 -10.86
C LEU A 117 12.83 -0.30 -9.71
N SER A 118 12.62 -0.69 -8.45
CA SER A 118 13.13 0.03 -7.28
C SER A 118 14.66 0.15 -7.20
N HIS A 119 15.37 -0.76 -7.86
CA HIS A 119 16.83 -0.74 -8.02
C HIS A 119 17.33 0.30 -9.04
N LEU A 120 16.43 0.85 -9.87
CA LEU A 120 16.72 1.90 -10.86
C LEU A 120 16.17 3.25 -10.43
N ILE A 121 15.02 3.26 -9.76
CA ILE A 121 14.37 4.47 -9.27
C ILE A 121 13.77 4.23 -7.87
N HIS A 122 14.06 5.13 -6.93
CA HIS A 122 13.53 5.03 -5.58
C HIS A 122 12.00 5.14 -5.60
N PRO A 123 11.24 4.21 -5.00
CA PRO A 123 9.77 4.26 -5.04
C PRO A 123 9.17 5.60 -4.57
N GLY A 124 9.74 6.21 -3.54
CA GLY A 124 9.33 7.54 -3.04
C GLY A 124 9.51 8.72 -4.02
N LEU A 125 10.20 8.53 -5.15
CA LEU A 125 10.29 9.53 -6.23
C LEU A 125 9.17 9.39 -7.26
N THR A 126 8.37 8.33 -7.20
CA THR A 126 7.30 8.05 -8.16
C THR A 126 5.98 8.68 -7.73
N SER A 127 5.13 9.04 -8.70
CA SER A 127 3.84 9.70 -8.46
C SER A 127 2.85 8.85 -7.65
N CYS A 128 3.01 7.52 -7.64
CA CYS A 128 2.20 6.61 -6.82
C CYS A 128 2.54 6.68 -5.32
N TRP A 129 3.66 7.33 -4.95
CA TRP A 129 4.08 7.59 -3.57
C TRP A 129 4.12 9.09 -3.22
N ARG A 130 4.17 9.97 -4.23
CA ARG A 130 4.26 11.43 -4.04
C ARG A 130 3.21 12.17 -4.86
N GLY A 131 2.23 12.77 -4.15
CA GLY A 131 1.43 13.89 -4.66
C GLY A 131 0.39 13.56 -5.75
N GLU A 132 -0.60 12.71 -5.45
CA GLU A 132 -1.82 12.60 -6.28
C GLU A 132 -2.60 13.93 -6.43
N ASP A 133 -2.23 14.98 -5.69
CA ASP A 133 -2.76 16.34 -5.82
C ASP A 133 -2.31 17.08 -7.09
N ARG A 134 -1.29 16.62 -7.81
CA ARG A 134 -0.84 17.25 -9.08
C ARG A 134 -1.48 16.66 -10.33
N ASN A 135 -2.78 16.35 -10.28
CA ASN A 135 -3.57 16.21 -11.51
C ASN A 135 -3.88 17.57 -12.17
N GLU A 136 -3.24 18.65 -11.74
CA GLU A 136 -2.92 19.78 -12.61
C GLU A 136 -1.60 19.47 -13.32
N TRP A 137 -1.71 19.03 -14.58
CA TRP A 137 -0.59 19.09 -15.50
C TRP A 137 -0.11 20.55 -15.58
N SER A 138 1.01 20.87 -14.93
CA SER A 138 1.71 22.13 -15.09
C SER A 138 2.89 21.89 -16.04
N PRO A 139 2.89 22.45 -17.26
CA PRO A 139 4.07 22.41 -18.11
C PRO A 139 5.08 23.45 -17.61
N ALA A 140 6.05 23.02 -16.81
CA ALA A 140 7.33 23.69 -16.56
C ALA A 140 8.17 22.75 -15.68
N LEU A 141 9.35 22.27 -16.07
CA LEU A 141 10.46 22.90 -16.78
C LEU A 141 11.01 21.99 -17.90
#